data_AF-A0A401FK47-F1
#
_entry.id   AF-A0A401FK47-F1
#
_cell.length_a   1.000
_cell.length_b   1.000
_cell.length_c   1.000
_cell.angle_alpha   90.00
_cell.angle_beta   90.00
_cell.angle_gamma   90.00
#
_symmetry.space_group_name_H-M   'P 1'
#
loop_
_entity.id
_entity.type
_entity.pdbx_description
1 polymer ?
#
loop_
_entity_poly.entity_id
_entity_poly.type
_entity_poly.pdbx_seq_one_letter_code
_entity_poly.pdbx_strand_id
1 'polypeptide(L)'
;MTKFDDIKGFVFDLDGVITDTSVFHSQAWHQVADKVGAPWSQELEDGLKGISRMDSLEMILKAGNLSDKYTDEEKLTLQLKEYQLSQVS
;
A
#
# COMPACT_ATOMS: atom_id res chain seq x y z
N MET A 1 29.43 2.35 26.61
CA MET A 1 29.81 1.98 25.24
C MET A 1 29.50 0.50 25.08
N THR A 2 28.35 0.18 24.48
CA THR A 2 27.84 -1.19 24.40
C THR A 2 28.73 -1.98 23.44
N LYS A 3 29.32 -3.09 23.92
CA LYS A 3 30.13 -3.97 23.08
C LYS A 3 29.19 -4.83 22.24
N PHE A 4 29.39 -4.83 20.92
CA PHE A 4 28.59 -5.57 19.96
C PHE A 4 28.80 -7.10 20.04
N ASP A 5 29.75 -7.57 20.86
CA ASP A 5 30.15 -8.97 20.98
C ASP A 5 29.09 -9.90 21.61
N ASP A 6 28.02 -9.34 22.21
CA ASP A 6 26.93 -10.12 22.85
C ASP A 6 25.68 -10.29 21.96
N ILE A 7 25.68 -9.77 20.73
CA ILE A 7 24.52 -9.91 19.82
C ILE A 7 24.56 -11.28 19.14
N LYS A 8 23.68 -12.19 19.58
CA LYS A 8 23.61 -13.59 19.10
C LYS A 8 22.83 -13.77 17.79
N GLY A 9 22.17 -12.73 17.28
CA GLY A 9 21.43 -12.79 16.02
C GLY A 9 20.60 -11.54 15.76
N PHE A 10 20.34 -11.28 14.49
CA PHE A 10 19.43 -10.23 14.01
C PHE A 10 18.25 -10.90 13.31
N VAL A 11 17.04 -10.43 13.59
CA VAL A 11 15.85 -10.78 12.81
C VAL A 11 15.52 -9.55 11.97
N PHE A 12 15.69 -9.69 10.65
CA PHE A 12 15.31 -8.68 9.69
C PHE A 12 13.95 -9.05 9.14
N ASP A 13 13.07 -8.06 9.04
CA ASP A 13 11.85 -8.20 8.24
C ASP A 13 12.23 -8.34 6.76
N LEU A 14 11.35 -8.89 5.94
CA LEU A 14 11.60 -9.02 4.50
C LEU A 14 11.12 -7.76 3.77
N ASP A 15 9.90 -7.32 4.08
CA ASP A 15 9.23 -6.19 3.45
C ASP A 15 9.78 -4.87 3.99
N GLY A 16 10.49 -4.11 3.14
CA GLY A 16 11.06 -2.80 3.47
C GLY A 16 12.43 -2.81 4.16
N VAL A 17 13.00 -3.98 4.46
CA VAL A 17 14.36 -4.11 5.03
C VAL A 17 15.33 -4.81 4.09
N ILE A 18 14.89 -5.84 3.36
CA ILE A 18 15.71 -6.55 2.35
C ILE A 18 15.20 -6.29 0.93
N THR A 19 13.90 -6.09 0.75
CA THR A 19 13.27 -5.83 -0.55
C THR A 19 12.20 -4.75 -0.44
N ASP A 20 12.19 -3.82 -1.39
CA ASP A 20 11.25 -2.70 -1.42
C ASP A 20 9.96 -3.10 -2.18
N THR A 21 9.27 -4.12 -1.66
CA THR A 21 7.96 -4.58 -2.18
C THR A 21 6.88 -3.50 -2.06
N SER A 22 7.11 -2.47 -1.24
CA SER A 22 6.24 -1.31 -1.07
C SER A 22 6.03 -0.54 -2.39
N VAL A 23 7.02 -0.56 -3.29
CA VAL A 23 6.95 0.12 -4.59
C VAL A 23 5.89 -0.49 -5.49
N PHE A 24 5.76 -1.83 -5.49
CA PHE A 24 4.76 -2.51 -6.33
C PHE A 24 3.34 -2.30 -5.82
N HIS A 25 3.15 -2.26 -4.49
CA HIS A 25 1.88 -1.89 -3.89
C HIS A 25 1.50 -0.44 -4.21
N SER A 26 2.44 0.49 -4.14
CA SER A 26 2.21 1.89 -4.53
C SER A 26 1.76 2.00 -5.99
N GLN A 27 2.45 1.31 -6.91
CA GLN A 27 2.10 1.30 -8.33
C GLN A 27 0.74 0.65 -8.60
N ALA A 28 0.41 -0.45 -7.91
CA ALA A 28 -0.89 -1.10 -8.01
C ALA A 28 -2.01 -0.16 -7.52
N TRP A 29 -1.80 0.54 -6.41
CA TRP A 29 -2.72 1.54 -5.90
C TRP A 29 -2.88 2.74 -6.83
N HIS A 30 -1.82 3.22 -7.47
CA HIS A 30 -1.90 4.27 -8.49
C HIS A 30 -2.82 3.86 -9.64
N GLN A 31 -2.67 2.63 -10.14
CA GLN A 31 -3.55 2.12 -11.20
C GLN A 31 -5.00 1.96 -10.75
N VAL A 32 -5.24 1.65 -9.47
CA VAL A 32 -6.59 1.61 -8.90
C VAL A 32 -7.15 3.02 -8.80
N ALA A 33 -6.37 3.99 -8.32
CA ALA A 33 -6.73 5.40 -8.24
C ALA A 33 -7.11 5.96 -9.62
N ASP A 34 -6.31 5.70 -10.64
CA ASP A 34 -6.59 6.09 -12.03
C ASP A 34 -7.91 5.50 -12.55
N LYS A 35 -8.20 4.24 -12.21
CA LYS A 35 -9.44 3.56 -12.63
C LYS A 35 -10.69 4.14 -11.96
N VAL A 36 -10.59 4.52 -10.69
CA VAL A 36 -11.70 5.13 -9.97
C VAL A 36 -11.80 6.63 -10.21
N GLY A 37 -10.77 7.25 -10.79
CA GLY A 37 -10.68 8.69 -11.02
C GLY A 37 -10.33 9.48 -9.76
N ALA A 38 -9.63 8.85 -8.82
CA ALA A 38 -9.12 9.53 -7.62
C ALA A 38 -7.82 10.27 -7.94
N PRO A 39 -7.62 11.49 -7.40
CA PRO A 39 -6.38 12.23 -7.56
C PRO A 39 -5.25 11.51 -6.82
N TRP A 40 -4.13 11.31 -7.52
CA TRP A 40 -2.90 10.77 -6.95
C TRP A 40 -1.92 11.90 -6.65
N SER A 41 -1.50 12.04 -5.40
CA SER A 41 -0.46 12.99 -4.98
C SER A 41 0.70 12.26 -4.30
N GLN A 42 1.85 12.92 -4.22
CA GLN A 42 3.01 12.36 -3.52
C GLN A 42 2.72 12.16 -2.02
N GLU A 43 1.93 13.05 -1.40
CA GLU A 43 1.53 12.87 0.00
C GLU A 43 0.59 11.67 0.19
N LEU A 44 -0.28 11.39 -0.79
CA LEU A 44 -1.12 10.20 -0.77
C LEU A 44 -0.24 8.96 -0.84
N GLU A 45 0.66 8.88 -1.82
CA GLU A 45 1.60 7.77 -1.97
C GLU A 45 2.42 7.51 -0.70
N ASP A 46 2.98 8.55 -0.09
CA ASP A 46 3.76 8.42 1.13
C ASP A 46 2.90 7.99 2.33
N GLY A 47 1.63 8.42 2.38
CA GLY A 47 0.66 7.98 3.39
C GLY A 47 0.18 6.54 3.23
N LEU A 48 0.27 5.96 2.03
CA LEU A 48 -0.06 4.56 1.75
C LEU A 48 1.04 3.59 2.20
N LYS A 49 2.27 4.09 2.43
CA LYS A 49 3.40 3.26 2.86
C LYS A 49 3.20 2.81 4.32
N GLY A 50 3.15 1.50 4.52
CA GLY A 50 3.10 0.90 5.86
C GLY A 50 1.72 0.88 6.52
N ILE A 51 0.65 1.18 5.77
CA ILE A 51 -0.74 1.03 6.26
C ILE A 51 -1.43 -0.18 5.61
N SER A 52 -2.57 -0.60 6.17
CA SER A 52 -3.29 -1.78 5.66
C SER A 52 -3.89 -1.53 4.28
N ARG A 53 -4.16 -2.60 3.52
CA ARG A 53 -4.82 -2.51 2.21
C ARG A 53 -6.21 -1.86 2.28
N MET A 54 -6.92 -2.05 3.39
CA MET A 54 -8.24 -1.45 3.58
C MET A 54 -8.12 0.05 3.77
N ASP A 55 -7.23 0.47 4.68
CA ASP A 55 -6.97 1.88 4.97
C ASP A 55 -6.43 2.59 3.73
N SER A 56 -5.59 1.89 2.95
CA SER A 56 -5.06 2.37 1.67
C SER A 56 -6.18 2.67 0.67
N LEU A 57 -7.10 1.72 0.48
CA LEU A 57 -8.25 1.92 -0.39
C LEU A 57 -9.11 3.09 0.10
N GLU A 58 -9.39 3.15 1.40
CA GLU A 58 -10.19 4.24 1.96
C GLU A 58 -9.53 5.61 1.77
N MET A 59 -8.21 5.72 1.94
CA MET A 59 -7.47 6.96 1.69
C MET A 59 -7.58 7.40 0.23
N ILE A 60 -7.44 6.47 -0.72
CA ILE A 60 -7.56 6.75 -2.16
C ILE A 60 -8.98 7.19 -2.51
N LEU A 61 -9.99 6.46 -2.02
CA LEU A 61 -11.39 6.81 -2.24
C LEU A 61 -11.73 8.17 -1.61
N LYS A 62 -11.18 8.47 -0.43
CA LYS A 62 -11.38 9.74 0.26
C LYS A 62 -10.71 10.89 -0.49
N ALA A 63 -9.51 10.69 -1.04
CA ALA A 63 -8.84 11.66 -1.90
C ALA A 63 -9.68 12.02 -3.13
N GLY A 64 -10.40 11.04 -3.70
CA GLY A 64 -11.34 11.25 -4.81
C GLY A 64 -12.73 11.74 -4.41
N ASN A 65 -13.03 11.85 -3.11
CA ASN A 65 -14.39 12.07 -2.60
C ASN A 65 -15.39 11.01 -3.13
N LEU A 66 -14.92 9.77 -3.26
CA LEU A 66 -15.62 8.59 -3.78
C LEU A 66 -15.93 7.55 -2.69
N SER A 67 -15.60 7.81 -1.42
CA SER A 67 -15.80 6.87 -0.31
C SER A 67 -17.24 6.36 -0.20
N ASP A 68 -18.22 7.21 -0.51
CA ASP A 68 -19.67 6.89 -0.49
C ASP A 68 -20.20 6.33 -1.81
N LYS A 69 -19.36 6.30 -2.86
CA LYS A 69 -19.73 5.86 -4.20
C LYS A 69 -19.52 4.37 -4.44
N TYR A 70 -18.77 3.70 -3.55
CA TYR A 70 -18.45 2.29 -3.66
C TYR A 70 -19.06 1.51 -2.50
N THR A 71 -19.76 0.44 -2.86
CA THR A 71 -20.26 -0.57 -1.91
C THR A 71 -19.11 -1.44 -1.39
N ASP A 72 -19.35 -2.16 -0.30
CA ASP A 72 -18.34 -3.04 0.30
C ASP A 72 -17.86 -4.15 -0.66
N GLU A 73 -18.75 -4.66 -1.52
CA GLU A 73 -18.40 -5.63 -2.57
C GLU A 73 -17.47 -5.04 -3.64
N GLU A 74 -17.73 -3.80 -4.06
CA GLU A 74 -16.86 -3.10 -5.02
C GLU A 74 -15.51 -2.77 -4.40
N LYS A 75 -15.47 -2.37 -3.13
CA LYS A 75 -14.22 -2.15 -2.38
C LYS A 75 -13.38 -3.43 -2.30
N LEU A 76 -14.02 -4.57 -2.05
CA LEU A 76 -13.35 -5.87 -2.04
C LEU A 76 -12.78 -6.21 -3.44
N THR A 77 -13.53 -5.91 -4.49
CA THR A 77 -13.09 -6.12 -5.88
C THR A 77 -11.87 -5.27 -6.22
N LEU A 78 -11.84 -4.00 -5.77
CA LEU A 78 -10.70 -3.11 -5.97
C LEU A 78 -9.45 -3.60 -5.23
N GLN A 79 -9.59 -4.13 -4.02
CA GLN A 79 -8.49 -4.75 -3.28
C GLN A 79 -7.94 -6.01 -3.94
N LEU A 80 -8.82 -6.90 -4.41
CA LEU A 80 -8.38 -8.09 -5.15
C LEU A 80 -7.60 -7.69 -6.39
N LYS A 81 -8.01 -6.60 -7.04
CA LYS A 81 -7.33 -6.06 -8.22
C LYS A 81 -5.97 -5.47 -7.87
N GLU A 82 -5.86 -4.71 -6.79
CA GLU A 82 -4.57 -4.25 -6.26
C GLU A 82 -3.65 -5.44 -5.99
N TYR A 83 -4.13 -6.44 -5.25
CA TYR A 83 -3.36 -7.63 -4.90
C TYR A 83 -2.87 -8.39 -6.15
N GLN A 84 -3.69 -8.48 -7.19
CA GLN A 84 -3.27 -9.08 -8.45
C GLN A 84 -2.20 -8.24 -9.17
N LEU A 85 -2.31 -6.91 -9.15
CA LEU A 85 -1.36 -6.02 -9.81
C LEU A 85 0.00 -5.99 -9.11
N SER A 86 0.02 -6.00 -7.77
CA SER A 86 1.25 -6.00 -6.99
C SER A 86 2.04 -7.32 -7.06
N GLN A 87 1.43 -8.41 -7.51
CA GLN A 87 2.10 -9.71 -7.72
C GLN A 87 2.68 -9.89 -9.13
N VAL A 88 2.30 -9.03 -10.09
CA VAL A 88 2.66 -9.16 -11.51
C VAL A 88 3.67 -8.09 -11.94
N SER A 89 4.01 -7.16 -11.05
CA SER A 89 4.90 -6.02 -11.30
C SER A 89 6.34 -6.29 -10.89
#